data_AF-A0A535HJQ1-F1
#
_entry.id   AF-A0A535HJQ1-F1
#
_cell.length_a   1.000
_cell.length_b   1.000
_cell.length_c   1.000
_cell.angle_alpha   90.00
_cell.angle_beta   90.00
_cell.angle_gamma   90.00
#
_symmetry.space_group_name_H-M   'P 1'
#
loop_
_entity.id
_entity.type
_entity.pdbx_description
1 polymer ?
#
loop_
_entity_poly.entity_id
_entity_poly.type
_entity_poly.pdbx_seq_one_letter_code
_entity_poly.pdbx_strand_id
1 'polypeptide(L)'
;MADTTARVAELTERTVREAFQANPDMARHAGAHEFDGVVGDAGADFVRRRVGEIDALEADLTAAASAGGRLDAAGRADLGAALGLCRRERFQLVDLRGPWHDPRQALAVADVSAYVLRAYAPAPQRAAALCRHLEQMPEALQGWSAMLDAELPSGPRQIAADEARGHASFYRDEVRTDLGDLGDATLQRRLDAAVETGAAACERYAEAVEARTASDVDVLGAARFSAMLAAQEGVEESAAALRRRVDTEMSRLEKHAVEVASGITAGGPAAAFTLMETDHPTAAGLIDTAAAMLDRLRDFWLADGAVRIAAEEHCVVRASPAFMSWVTAAYDNPGPLEPPGLQHH
;
A
#
# COMPACT_ATOMS: atom_id res chain seq x y z
N MET A 1 -30.19 14.62 17.80
CA MET A 1 -28.85 15.17 17.50
C MET A 1 -27.75 14.28 18.07
N ALA A 2 -27.69 14.06 19.39
CA ALA A 2 -26.72 13.13 19.99
C ALA A 2 -26.81 11.69 19.45
N ASP A 3 -28.02 11.22 19.16
CA ASP A 3 -28.30 9.87 18.66
C ASP A 3 -27.68 9.59 17.27
N THR A 4 -27.81 10.53 16.33
CA THR A 4 -27.23 10.38 14.97
C THR A 4 -25.70 10.41 14.99
N THR A 5 -25.10 11.32 15.76
CA THR A 5 -23.63 11.40 15.88
C THR A 5 -23.07 10.14 16.53
N ALA A 6 -23.68 9.66 17.62
CA ALA A 6 -23.27 8.42 18.27
C ALA A 6 -23.41 7.21 17.34
N ARG A 7 -24.50 7.13 16.58
CA ARG A 7 -24.70 6.06 15.59
C ARG A 7 -23.67 6.08 14.47
N VAL A 8 -23.32 7.26 13.96
CA VAL A 8 -22.27 7.38 12.93
C VAL A 8 -20.91 6.96 13.49
N ALA A 9 -20.56 7.38 14.71
CA ALA A 9 -19.32 6.96 15.35
C ALA A 9 -19.25 5.43 15.52
N GLU A 10 -20.32 4.81 16.02
CA GLU A 10 -20.42 3.34 16.14
C GLU A 10 -20.23 2.64 14.78
N LEU A 11 -20.85 3.16 13.72
CA LEU A 11 -20.73 2.59 12.39
C LEU A 11 -19.33 2.77 11.80
N THR A 12 -18.69 3.92 12.00
CA THR A 12 -17.31 4.16 11.56
C THR A 12 -16.32 3.25 12.29
N GLU A 13 -16.47 3.06 13.60
CA GLU A 13 -15.67 2.10 14.37
C GLU A 13 -15.87 0.67 13.87
N ARG A 14 -17.13 0.29 13.58
CA ARG A 14 -17.44 -1.01 12.97
C ARG A 14 -16.78 -1.14 11.60
N THR A 15 -16.77 -0.10 10.77
CA THR A 15 -16.11 -0.09 9.47
C THR A 15 -14.62 -0.40 9.59
N VAL A 16 -13.90 0.28 10.49
CA VAL A 16 -12.46 0.03 10.73
C VAL A 16 -12.23 -1.40 11.21
N ARG A 17 -12.99 -1.83 12.21
CA ARG A 17 -12.87 -3.18 12.78
C ARG A 17 -13.09 -4.27 11.75
N GLU A 18 -14.17 -4.21 10.98
CA GLU A 18 -14.47 -5.21 9.95
C GLU A 18 -13.44 -5.19 8.81
N ALA A 19 -12.95 -4.00 8.44
CA ALA A 19 -11.91 -3.87 7.43
C ALA A 19 -10.57 -4.48 7.90
N PHE A 20 -10.18 -4.29 9.16
CA PHE A 20 -9.00 -4.92 9.77
C PHE A 20 -9.14 -6.44 9.88
N GLN A 21 -10.33 -6.92 10.25
CA GLN A 21 -10.60 -8.36 10.31
C GLN A 21 -10.51 -9.02 8.93
N ALA A 22 -11.01 -8.35 7.89
CA ALA A 22 -10.93 -8.83 6.52
C ALA A 22 -9.52 -8.70 5.92
N ASN A 23 -8.75 -7.69 6.33
CA ASN A 23 -7.42 -7.37 5.80
C ASN A 23 -6.42 -7.14 6.96
N PRO A 24 -5.92 -8.21 7.61
CA PRO A 24 -4.98 -8.08 8.73
C PRO A 24 -3.66 -7.38 8.39
N ASP A 25 -3.25 -7.38 7.12
CA ASP A 25 -2.12 -6.60 6.60
C ASP A 25 -2.35 -5.09 6.73
N MET A 26 -3.56 -4.61 6.46
CA MET A 26 -3.95 -3.22 6.66
C MET A 26 -3.95 -2.85 8.15
N ALA A 27 -4.44 -3.77 9.01
CA ALA A 27 -4.44 -3.56 10.46
C ALA A 27 -3.01 -3.41 11.01
N ARG A 28 -2.10 -4.30 10.58
CA ARG A 28 -0.68 -4.25 10.95
C ARG A 28 0.01 -3.00 10.40
N HIS A 29 -0.25 -2.62 9.15
CA HIS A 29 0.26 -1.35 8.61
C HIS A 29 -0.26 -0.13 9.39
N ALA A 30 -1.47 -0.22 9.94
CA ALA A 30 -2.04 0.83 10.77
C ALA A 30 -1.43 0.87 12.18
N GLY A 31 -0.71 -0.15 12.63
CA GLY A 31 -0.16 -0.29 13.98
C GLY A 31 -1.07 -1.05 14.96
N ALA A 32 -2.10 -1.76 14.47
CA ALA A 32 -2.97 -2.59 15.29
C ALA A 32 -2.31 -3.95 15.59
N HIS A 33 -1.39 -3.96 16.56
CA HIS A 33 -0.55 -5.11 16.91
C HIS A 33 -1.31 -6.32 17.49
N GLU A 34 -2.62 -6.20 17.76
CA GLU A 34 -3.47 -7.36 18.02
C GLU A 34 -3.64 -8.29 16.80
N PHE A 35 -3.33 -7.80 15.59
CA PHE A 35 -3.32 -8.57 14.34
C PHE A 35 -1.93 -9.14 13.98
N ASP A 36 -0.95 -9.01 14.87
CA ASP A 36 0.39 -9.55 14.66
C ASP A 36 0.41 -11.08 14.59
N GLY A 37 0.94 -11.59 13.48
CA GLY A 37 0.99 -13.02 13.17
C GLY A 37 -0.32 -13.58 12.63
N VAL A 38 -1.30 -12.73 12.30
CA VAL A 38 -2.58 -13.14 11.71
C VAL A 38 -2.52 -12.98 10.20
N VAL A 39 -2.87 -14.06 9.49
CA VAL A 39 -3.12 -14.07 8.04
C VAL A 39 -4.63 -14.10 7.83
N GLY A 40 -5.13 -13.26 6.93
CA GLY A 40 -6.57 -13.18 6.62
C GLY A 40 -7.08 -14.40 5.89
N ASP A 41 -8.40 -14.61 5.95
CA ASP A 41 -9.08 -15.64 5.17
C ASP A 41 -8.88 -15.41 3.66
N ALA A 42 -8.83 -16.50 2.89
CA ALA A 42 -8.67 -16.45 1.44
C ALA A 42 -9.74 -17.31 0.74
N GLY A 43 -9.88 -17.11 -0.57
CA GLY A 43 -10.74 -17.95 -1.40
C GLY A 43 -12.13 -17.37 -1.67
N ALA A 44 -12.87 -18.05 -2.55
CA ALA A 44 -14.16 -17.57 -3.04
C ALA A 44 -15.22 -17.45 -1.93
N ASP A 45 -15.13 -18.27 -0.88
CA ASP A 45 -16.06 -18.26 0.25
C ASP A 45 -15.87 -17.02 1.12
N PHE A 46 -14.61 -16.65 1.37
CA PHE A 46 -14.26 -15.38 2.00
C PHE A 46 -14.82 -14.20 1.19
N VAL A 47 -14.56 -14.13 -0.12
CA VAL A 47 -15.03 -13.01 -0.93
C VAL A 47 -16.55 -12.89 -0.91
N ARG A 48 -17.30 -14.00 -1.03
CA ARG A 48 -18.77 -13.97 -0.96
C ARG A 48 -19.27 -13.44 0.39
N ARG A 49 -18.68 -13.91 1.49
CA ARG A 49 -19.02 -13.42 2.83
C ARG A 49 -18.70 -11.93 2.97
N ARG A 50 -17.50 -11.52 2.53
CA ARG A 50 -17.02 -10.15 2.65
C ARG A 50 -17.90 -9.16 1.87
N VAL A 51 -18.32 -9.51 0.65
CA VAL A 51 -19.27 -8.70 -0.11
C VAL A 51 -20.58 -8.51 0.64
N GLY A 52 -21.12 -9.56 1.28
CA GLY A 52 -22.34 -9.46 2.09
C GLY A 52 -22.18 -8.58 3.33
N GLU A 53 -21.03 -8.64 4.00
CA GLU A 53 -20.70 -7.76 5.14
C GLU A 53 -20.63 -6.29 4.70
N ILE A 54 -19.95 -6.02 3.58
CA ILE A 54 -19.82 -4.67 3.01
C ILE A 54 -21.18 -4.11 2.60
N ASP A 55 -22.01 -4.89 1.90
CA ASP A 55 -23.34 -4.47 1.47
C ASP A 55 -24.23 -4.10 2.66
N ALA A 56 -24.18 -4.89 3.75
CA ALA A 56 -24.93 -4.61 4.97
C ALA A 56 -24.42 -3.33 5.68
N LEU A 57 -23.11 -3.15 5.76
CA LEU A 57 -22.50 -1.98 6.38
C LEU A 57 -22.76 -0.69 5.58
N GLU A 58 -22.66 -0.74 4.24
CA GLU A 58 -23.00 0.41 3.39
C GLU A 58 -24.47 0.81 3.52
N ALA A 59 -25.39 -0.16 3.64
CA ALA A 59 -26.80 0.10 3.87
C ALA A 59 -27.03 0.82 5.21
N ASP A 60 -26.39 0.35 6.30
CA ASP A 60 -26.46 0.98 7.62
C ASP A 60 -25.91 2.42 7.60
N LEU A 61 -24.75 2.63 6.97
CA LEU A 61 -24.14 3.96 6.81
C LEU A 61 -25.03 4.91 6.00
N THR A 62 -25.62 4.42 4.91
CA THR A 62 -26.54 5.20 4.06
C THR A 62 -27.82 5.58 4.80
N ALA A 63 -28.36 4.66 5.60
CA ALA A 63 -29.52 4.92 6.46
C ALA A 63 -29.19 5.99 7.51
N ALA A 64 -28.02 5.90 8.16
CA ALA A 64 -27.54 6.90 9.12
C ALA A 64 -27.38 8.29 8.46
N ALA A 65 -26.84 8.35 7.24
CA ALA A 65 -26.73 9.58 6.45
C ALA A 65 -28.09 10.23 6.19
N SER A 66 -29.13 9.41 5.98
CA SER A 66 -30.48 9.85 5.60
C SER A 66 -31.37 10.20 6.78
N ALA A 67 -30.97 9.90 8.02
CA ALA A 67 -31.79 10.03 9.23
C ALA A 67 -32.08 11.49 9.67
N GLY A 68 -31.65 12.50 8.89
CA GLY A 68 -32.01 13.91 9.10
C GLY A 68 -31.31 14.61 10.27
N GLY A 69 -30.40 13.92 10.98
CA GLY A 69 -29.56 14.52 12.02
C GLY A 69 -28.45 15.40 11.43
N ARG A 70 -28.18 16.56 12.05
CA ARG A 70 -27.07 17.43 11.64
C ARG A 70 -25.75 16.88 12.18
N LEU A 71 -24.91 16.34 11.31
CA LEU A 71 -23.51 16.04 11.58
C LEU A 71 -22.67 17.32 11.45
N ASP A 72 -21.64 17.47 12.28
CA ASP A 72 -20.63 18.51 12.11
C ASP A 72 -19.65 18.14 10.97
N ALA A 73 -18.58 18.91 10.77
CA ALA A 73 -17.65 18.65 9.68
C ALA A 73 -16.91 17.32 9.85
N ALA A 74 -16.49 16.98 11.08
CA ALA A 74 -15.79 15.75 11.38
C ALA A 74 -16.69 14.52 11.15
N GLY A 75 -17.91 14.52 11.71
CA GLY A 75 -18.84 13.40 11.53
C GLY A 75 -19.27 13.20 10.07
N ARG A 76 -19.32 14.26 9.25
CA ARG A 76 -19.55 14.12 7.80
C ARG A 76 -18.33 13.52 7.08
N ALA A 77 -17.12 13.91 7.49
CA ALA A 77 -15.89 13.36 6.93
C ALA A 77 -15.77 11.86 7.27
N ASP A 78 -16.00 11.48 8.52
CA ASP A 78 -15.95 10.09 8.99
C ASP A 78 -16.98 9.21 8.27
N LEU A 79 -18.23 9.68 8.16
CA LEU A 79 -19.27 8.99 7.42
C LEU A 79 -18.92 8.84 5.93
N GLY A 80 -18.38 9.90 5.32
CA GLY A 80 -17.95 9.87 3.92
C GLY A 80 -16.79 8.90 3.69
N ALA A 81 -15.81 8.89 4.58
CA ALA A 81 -14.67 7.97 4.54
C ALA A 81 -15.11 6.51 4.71
N ALA A 82 -16.03 6.24 5.65
CA ALA A 82 -16.57 4.90 5.86
C ALA A 82 -17.34 4.39 4.63
N LEU A 83 -18.21 5.23 4.04
CA LEU A 83 -18.90 4.90 2.79
C LEU A 83 -17.92 4.69 1.62
N GLY A 84 -16.89 5.54 1.53
CA GLY A 84 -15.84 5.42 0.52
C GLY A 84 -15.08 4.10 0.63
N LEU A 85 -14.73 3.68 1.85
CA LEU A 85 -14.05 2.41 2.09
C LEU A 85 -14.91 1.22 1.62
N CYS A 86 -16.18 1.17 2.03
CA CYS A 86 -17.12 0.13 1.60
C CYS A 86 -17.24 0.06 0.09
N ARG A 87 -17.50 1.20 -0.58
CA ARG A 87 -17.69 1.26 -2.03
C ARG A 87 -16.44 0.85 -2.79
N ARG A 88 -15.27 1.30 -2.34
CA ARG A 88 -13.98 0.95 -2.94
C ARG A 88 -13.75 -0.56 -2.86
N GLU A 89 -13.89 -1.14 -1.67
CA GLU A 89 -13.65 -2.57 -1.45
C GLU A 89 -14.66 -3.43 -2.24
N ARG A 90 -15.94 -3.04 -2.23
CA ARG A 90 -16.98 -3.70 -3.02
C ARG A 90 -16.65 -3.68 -4.51
N PHE A 91 -16.24 -2.52 -5.03
CA PHE A 91 -15.87 -2.37 -6.44
C PHE A 91 -14.67 -3.25 -6.81
N GLN A 92 -13.66 -3.36 -5.93
CA GLN A 92 -12.53 -4.28 -6.15
C GLN A 92 -12.99 -5.74 -6.26
N LEU A 93 -13.85 -6.19 -5.36
CA LEU A 93 -14.26 -7.59 -5.27
C LEU A 93 -15.28 -7.99 -6.34
N VAL A 94 -16.22 -7.10 -6.67
CA VAL A 94 -17.37 -7.40 -7.53
C VAL A 94 -17.15 -6.94 -8.96
N ASP A 95 -16.84 -5.66 -9.15
CA ASP A 95 -16.81 -5.03 -10.48
C ASP A 95 -15.49 -5.26 -11.21
N LEU A 96 -14.36 -5.12 -10.49
CA LEU A 96 -13.04 -5.43 -11.03
C LEU A 96 -12.70 -6.92 -10.96
N ARG A 97 -13.33 -7.67 -10.05
CA ARG A 97 -12.97 -9.05 -9.73
C ARG A 97 -11.46 -9.18 -9.47
N GLY A 98 -10.89 -8.23 -8.72
CA GLY A 98 -9.45 -8.10 -8.47
C GLY A 98 -8.76 -9.43 -8.13
N PRO A 99 -9.26 -10.20 -7.15
CA PRO A 99 -8.65 -11.48 -6.77
C PRO A 99 -8.62 -12.57 -7.84
N TRP A 100 -9.37 -12.43 -8.94
CA TRP A 100 -9.40 -13.38 -10.06
C TRP A 100 -8.47 -12.97 -11.21
N HIS A 101 -8.33 -11.67 -11.45
CA HIS A 101 -7.62 -11.13 -12.63
C HIS A 101 -6.24 -10.58 -12.32
N ASP A 102 -6.00 -10.15 -11.08
CA ASP A 102 -4.76 -9.50 -10.69
C ASP A 102 -4.02 -10.33 -9.62
N PRO A 103 -3.06 -11.19 -10.02
CA PRO A 103 -2.34 -12.04 -9.08
C PRO A 103 -1.50 -11.26 -8.07
N ARG A 104 -1.25 -9.96 -8.29
CA ARG A 104 -0.49 -9.14 -7.34
C ARG A 104 -1.26 -8.93 -6.03
N GLN A 105 -2.60 -8.95 -6.05
CA GLN A 105 -3.40 -8.70 -4.84
C GLN A 105 -3.13 -9.71 -3.72
N ALA A 106 -2.84 -10.97 -4.09
CA ALA A 106 -2.54 -12.00 -3.10
C ALA A 106 -1.22 -11.73 -2.35
N LEU A 107 -0.28 -10.98 -2.95
CA LEU A 107 1.07 -10.78 -2.40
C LEU A 107 1.13 -9.78 -1.25
N ALA A 108 0.03 -9.10 -0.91
CA ALA A 108 -0.08 -8.35 0.34
C ALA A 108 0.20 -9.23 1.57
N VAL A 109 -0.13 -10.52 1.53
CA VAL A 109 0.21 -11.47 2.60
C VAL A 109 1.69 -11.82 2.66
N ALA A 110 2.44 -11.63 1.56
CA ALA A 110 3.88 -11.88 1.50
C ALA A 110 4.71 -10.66 1.97
N ASP A 111 4.10 -9.50 2.17
CA ASP A 111 4.79 -8.39 2.81
C ASP A 111 4.91 -8.61 4.33
N VAL A 112 6.12 -8.99 4.76
CA VAL A 112 6.49 -9.17 6.16
C VAL A 112 7.40 -8.06 6.69
N SER A 113 7.61 -7.01 5.89
CA SER A 113 8.56 -5.92 6.19
C SER A 113 8.28 -5.25 7.53
N ALA A 114 7.01 -5.10 7.92
CA ALA A 114 6.61 -4.54 9.21
C ALA A 114 7.23 -5.30 10.41
N TYR A 115 7.33 -6.63 10.35
CA TYR A 115 7.94 -7.43 11.43
C TYR A 115 9.46 -7.28 11.49
N VAL A 116 10.08 -6.96 10.36
CA VAL A 116 11.54 -7.00 10.17
C VAL A 116 12.12 -5.61 10.36
N LEU A 117 11.62 -4.64 9.61
CA LEU A 117 12.18 -3.30 9.46
C LEU A 117 11.69 -2.30 10.51
N ARG A 118 10.50 -2.50 11.11
CA ARG A 118 9.91 -1.56 12.08
C ARG A 118 10.08 -2.04 13.51
N ALA A 119 10.85 -1.32 14.32
CA ALA A 119 11.17 -1.69 15.70
C ALA A 119 10.05 -1.31 16.71
N TYR A 120 8.79 -1.65 16.41
CA TYR A 120 7.64 -1.36 17.29
C TYR A 120 7.61 -2.21 18.57
N ALA A 121 8.34 -3.33 18.58
CA ALA A 121 8.46 -4.27 19.71
C ALA A 121 9.85 -4.95 19.73
N PRO A 122 10.27 -5.56 20.86
CA PRO A 122 11.53 -6.31 20.93
C PRO A 122 11.61 -7.38 19.83
N ALA A 123 12.80 -7.57 19.24
CA ALA A 123 13.01 -8.49 18.12
C ALA A 123 12.45 -9.92 18.35
N PRO A 124 12.59 -10.55 19.53
CA PRO A 124 11.99 -11.87 19.77
C PRO A 124 10.45 -11.89 19.69
N GLN A 125 9.79 -10.80 20.10
CA GLN A 125 8.33 -10.69 20.02
C GLN A 125 7.88 -10.59 18.56
N ARG A 126 8.54 -9.73 17.76
CA ARG A 126 8.26 -9.59 16.32
C ARG A 126 8.55 -10.88 15.56
N ALA A 127 9.67 -11.55 15.86
CA ALA A 127 10.03 -12.83 15.26
C ALA A 127 9.00 -13.93 15.57
N ALA A 128 8.46 -13.97 16.79
CA ALA A 128 7.42 -14.93 17.14
C ALA A 128 6.10 -14.68 16.40
N ALA A 129 5.75 -13.42 16.13
CA ALA A 129 4.61 -13.05 15.29
C ALA A 129 4.85 -13.44 13.82
N LEU A 130 6.03 -13.12 13.28
CA LEU A 130 6.45 -13.50 11.94
C LEU A 130 6.38 -15.02 11.72
N CYS A 131 6.82 -15.82 12.70
CA CYS A 131 6.70 -17.28 12.60
C CYS A 131 5.24 -17.71 12.41
N ARG A 132 4.31 -17.19 13.23
CA ARG A 132 2.87 -17.51 13.09
C ARG A 132 2.34 -17.10 11.72
N HIS A 133 2.72 -15.92 11.24
CA HIS A 133 2.32 -15.41 9.93
C HIS A 133 2.77 -16.35 8.79
N LEU A 134 4.06 -16.65 8.74
CA LEU A 134 4.66 -17.48 7.68
C LEU A 134 4.17 -18.94 7.72
N GLU A 135 3.82 -19.46 8.90
CA GLU A 135 3.23 -20.80 9.06
C GLU A 135 1.81 -20.89 8.47
N GLN A 136 1.04 -19.79 8.46
CA GLN A 136 -0.33 -19.73 7.91
C GLN A 136 -0.37 -19.31 6.43
N MET A 137 0.64 -18.57 5.98
CA MET A 137 0.71 -18.00 4.62
C MET A 137 0.50 -19.00 3.47
N PRO A 138 1.01 -20.27 3.52
CA PRO A 138 0.81 -21.22 2.43
C PRO A 138 -0.66 -21.49 2.09
N GLU A 139 -1.52 -21.60 3.09
CA GLU A 139 -2.95 -21.86 2.90
C GLU A 139 -3.64 -20.66 2.25
N ALA A 140 -3.32 -19.45 2.68
CA ALA A 140 -3.87 -18.23 2.10
C ALA A 140 -3.47 -18.05 0.62
N LEU A 141 -2.18 -18.18 0.30
CA LEU A 141 -1.69 -18.09 -1.09
C LEU A 141 -2.30 -19.19 -1.97
N GLN A 142 -2.49 -20.40 -1.43
CA GLN A 142 -3.18 -21.46 -2.15
C GLN A 142 -4.65 -21.08 -2.44
N GLY A 143 -5.37 -20.56 -1.43
CA GLY A 143 -6.76 -20.09 -1.58
C GLY A 143 -6.90 -19.03 -2.65
N TRP A 144 -5.98 -18.05 -2.69
CA TRP A 144 -5.97 -17.02 -3.74
C TRP A 144 -5.60 -17.58 -5.12
N SER A 145 -4.56 -18.43 -5.21
CA SER A 145 -4.14 -19.00 -6.50
C SER A 145 -5.22 -19.87 -7.16
N ALA A 146 -6.07 -20.50 -6.35
CA ALA A 146 -7.20 -21.31 -6.81
C ALA A 146 -8.31 -20.47 -7.45
N MET A 147 -8.40 -19.18 -7.11
CA MET A 147 -9.40 -18.26 -7.67
C MET A 147 -8.98 -17.67 -9.01
N LEU A 148 -7.68 -17.60 -9.30
CA LEU A 148 -7.18 -16.95 -10.52
C LEU A 148 -7.86 -17.51 -11.76
N ASP A 149 -8.19 -16.63 -12.70
CA ASP A 149 -8.75 -17.00 -14.00
C ASP A 149 -7.67 -17.75 -14.83
N ALA A 150 -8.10 -18.52 -15.83
CA ALA A 150 -7.18 -19.31 -16.66
C ALA A 150 -6.25 -18.43 -17.52
N GLU A 151 -6.72 -17.25 -17.87
CA GLU A 151 -5.99 -16.21 -18.58
C GLU A 151 -5.75 -15.02 -17.65
N LEU A 152 -4.52 -14.51 -17.60
CA LEU A 152 -4.14 -13.35 -16.81
C LEU A 152 -3.47 -12.30 -17.70
N PRO A 153 -3.65 -11.00 -17.40
CA PRO A 153 -2.95 -9.93 -18.11
C PRO A 153 -1.43 -10.10 -18.05
N SER A 154 -0.75 -10.01 -19.20
CA SER A 154 0.69 -10.33 -19.35
C SER A 154 1.58 -9.58 -18.35
N GLY A 155 1.37 -8.27 -18.18
CA GLY A 155 2.15 -7.42 -17.26
C GLY A 155 1.96 -7.81 -15.79
N PRO A 156 0.73 -7.72 -15.23
CA PRO A 156 0.43 -8.17 -13.86
C PRO A 156 0.88 -9.60 -13.55
N ARG A 157 0.73 -10.53 -14.51
CA ARG A 157 1.21 -11.91 -14.37
C ARG A 157 2.73 -11.97 -14.16
N GLN A 158 3.50 -11.27 -14.99
CA GLN A 158 4.96 -11.23 -14.85
C GLN A 158 5.38 -10.58 -13.54
N ILE A 159 4.81 -9.41 -13.22
CA ILE A 159 5.13 -8.66 -12.00
C ILE A 159 4.88 -9.53 -10.76
N ALA A 160 3.72 -10.19 -10.67
CA ALA A 160 3.40 -11.03 -9.51
C ALA A 160 4.36 -12.23 -9.36
N ALA A 161 4.78 -12.86 -10.47
CA ALA A 161 5.73 -13.97 -10.40
C ALA A 161 7.12 -13.49 -9.92
N ASP A 162 7.58 -12.35 -10.43
CA ASP A 162 8.85 -11.74 -10.03
C ASP A 162 8.82 -11.26 -8.58
N GLU A 163 7.74 -10.59 -8.17
CA GLU A 163 7.53 -10.10 -6.80
C GLU A 163 7.47 -11.27 -5.79
N ALA A 164 6.74 -12.35 -6.10
CA ALA A 164 6.69 -13.54 -5.25
C ALA A 164 8.08 -14.16 -5.06
N ARG A 165 8.90 -14.27 -6.13
CA ARG A 165 10.29 -14.74 -6.01
C ARG A 165 11.16 -13.75 -5.23
N GLY A 166 10.94 -12.46 -5.39
CA GLY A 166 11.59 -11.41 -4.61
C GLY A 166 11.36 -11.59 -3.11
N HIS A 167 10.11 -11.84 -2.69
CA HIS A 167 9.79 -12.15 -1.29
C HIS A 167 10.52 -13.42 -0.80
N ALA A 168 10.55 -14.49 -1.61
CA ALA A 168 11.26 -15.71 -1.24
C ALA A 168 12.76 -15.49 -1.00
N SER A 169 13.42 -14.67 -1.83
CA SER A 169 14.83 -14.28 -1.63
C SER A 169 15.00 -13.45 -0.37
N PHE A 170 14.18 -12.39 -0.21
CA PHE A 170 14.20 -11.52 0.97
C PHE A 170 14.07 -12.31 2.28
N TYR A 171 13.16 -13.29 2.32
CA TYR A 171 12.99 -14.11 3.52
C TYR A 171 14.26 -14.88 3.88
N ARG A 172 14.91 -15.49 2.89
CA ARG A 172 16.10 -16.34 3.11
C ARG A 172 17.36 -15.51 3.40
N ASP A 173 17.47 -14.35 2.78
CA ASP A 173 18.72 -13.58 2.77
C ASP A 173 18.76 -12.47 3.84
N GLU A 174 17.63 -11.81 4.09
CA GLU A 174 17.61 -10.55 4.87
C GLU A 174 16.93 -10.68 6.24
N VAL A 175 15.86 -11.48 6.37
CA VAL A 175 15.05 -11.56 7.62
C VAL A 175 15.89 -11.83 8.86
N ARG A 176 16.82 -12.80 8.78
CA ARG A 176 17.70 -13.15 9.91
C ARG A 176 18.70 -12.05 10.22
N THR A 177 19.26 -11.42 9.19
CA THR A 177 20.23 -10.35 9.33
C THR A 177 19.59 -9.14 10.01
N ASP A 178 18.39 -8.77 9.58
CA ASP A 178 17.69 -7.58 10.06
C ASP A 178 17.06 -7.76 11.44
N LEU A 179 16.58 -8.95 11.79
CA LEU A 179 16.09 -9.24 13.14
C LEU A 179 17.24 -9.40 14.16
N GLY A 180 18.44 -9.72 13.70
CA GLY A 180 19.62 -9.92 14.53
C GLY A 180 19.53 -11.13 15.47
N ASP A 181 20.30 -11.09 16.55
CA ASP A 181 20.28 -12.15 17.57
C ASP A 181 19.02 -12.03 18.45
N LEU A 182 18.24 -13.11 18.52
CA LEU A 182 17.00 -13.17 19.30
C LEU A 182 17.25 -13.60 20.75
N GLY A 183 18.44 -14.07 21.09
CA GLY A 183 18.76 -14.59 22.43
C GLY A 183 18.01 -15.87 22.80
N ASP A 184 17.29 -16.49 21.86
CA ASP A 184 16.53 -17.73 22.03
C ASP A 184 16.77 -18.66 20.83
N ALA A 185 17.57 -19.71 21.05
CA ALA A 185 17.93 -20.68 20.03
C ALA A 185 16.73 -21.51 19.52
N THR A 186 15.68 -21.68 20.34
CA THR A 186 14.46 -22.37 19.94
C THR A 186 13.65 -21.50 18.99
N LEU A 187 13.50 -20.21 19.33
CA LEU A 187 12.84 -19.25 18.45
C LEU A 187 13.61 -19.06 17.13
N GLN A 188 14.95 -19.00 17.17
CA GLN A 188 15.77 -18.92 15.96
C GLN A 188 15.56 -20.11 15.02
N ARG A 189 15.53 -21.34 15.55
CA ARG A 189 15.25 -22.53 14.73
C ARG A 189 13.84 -22.54 14.16
N ARG A 190 12.85 -22.07 14.94
CA ARG A 190 11.47 -21.93 14.45
C ARG A 190 11.39 -20.90 13.33
N LEU A 191 12.07 -19.76 13.50
CA LEU A 191 12.13 -18.72 12.49
C LEU A 191 12.74 -19.24 11.18
N ASP A 192 13.83 -20.00 11.23
CA ASP A 192 14.43 -20.59 10.02
C ASP A 192 13.45 -21.51 9.28
N ALA A 193 12.74 -22.37 10.03
CA ALA A 193 11.74 -23.26 9.43
C ALA A 193 10.54 -22.49 8.85
N ALA A 194 10.10 -21.43 9.54
CA ALA A 194 9.00 -20.59 9.09
C ALA A 194 9.37 -19.76 7.85
N VAL A 195 10.58 -19.20 7.81
CA VAL A 195 11.17 -18.51 6.65
C VAL A 195 11.15 -19.42 5.43
N GLU A 196 11.63 -20.65 5.55
CA GLU A 196 11.62 -21.59 4.41
C GLU A 196 10.20 -21.99 4.00
N THR A 197 9.31 -22.19 4.97
CA THR A 197 7.88 -22.45 4.70
C THR A 197 7.24 -21.34 3.88
N GLY A 198 7.52 -20.09 4.26
CA GLY A 198 7.06 -18.90 3.57
C GLY A 198 7.66 -18.76 2.17
N ALA A 199 8.98 -18.90 2.06
CA ALA A 199 9.69 -18.74 0.79
C ALA A 199 9.21 -19.76 -0.25
N ALA A 200 9.07 -21.03 0.16
CA ALA A 200 8.54 -22.08 -0.70
C ALA A 200 7.07 -21.83 -1.10
N ALA A 201 6.26 -21.17 -0.25
CA ALA A 201 4.89 -20.81 -0.60
C ALA A 201 4.83 -19.70 -1.65
N CYS A 202 5.71 -18.70 -1.55
CA CYS A 202 5.85 -17.66 -2.57
C CYS A 202 6.32 -18.26 -3.92
N GLU A 203 7.28 -19.18 -3.91
CA GLU A 203 7.75 -19.88 -5.12
C GLU A 203 6.61 -20.68 -5.79
N ARG A 204 5.85 -21.46 -5.01
CA ARG A 204 4.68 -22.19 -5.53
C ARG A 204 3.61 -21.24 -6.08
N TYR A 205 3.42 -20.08 -5.46
CA TYR A 205 2.50 -19.07 -5.96
C TYR A 205 2.96 -18.52 -7.32
N ALA A 206 4.26 -18.19 -7.46
CA ALA A 206 4.85 -17.75 -8.72
C ALA A 206 4.64 -18.79 -9.83
N GLU A 207 4.90 -20.07 -9.56
CA GLU A 207 4.65 -21.18 -10.49
C GLU A 207 3.17 -21.28 -10.89
N ALA A 208 2.25 -21.13 -9.93
CA ALA A 208 0.81 -21.19 -10.18
C ALA A 208 0.30 -20.02 -11.05
N VAL A 209 0.87 -18.82 -10.86
CA VAL A 209 0.61 -17.65 -11.70
C VAL A 209 1.18 -17.85 -13.10
N GLU A 210 2.41 -18.37 -13.21
CA GLU A 210 3.05 -18.61 -14.50
C GLU A 210 2.38 -19.71 -15.32
N ALA A 211 1.76 -20.68 -14.67
CA ALA A 211 0.97 -21.71 -15.34
C ALA A 211 -0.27 -21.15 -16.04
N ARG A 212 -0.70 -19.91 -15.74
CA ARG A 212 -1.82 -19.25 -16.43
C ARG A 212 -1.39 -18.67 -17.76
N THR A 213 -2.31 -18.70 -18.73
CA THR A 213 -2.08 -18.16 -20.07
C THR A 213 -1.97 -16.65 -20.01
N ALA A 214 -0.94 -16.08 -20.63
CA ALA A 214 -0.79 -14.63 -20.75
C ALA A 214 -1.78 -14.07 -21.79
N SER A 215 -2.39 -12.93 -21.48
CA SER A 215 -3.37 -12.24 -22.33
C SER A 215 -3.07 -10.75 -22.42
N ASP A 216 -3.19 -10.17 -23.62
CA ASP A 216 -2.94 -8.75 -23.88
C ASP A 216 -4.25 -7.92 -23.98
N VAL A 217 -5.34 -8.42 -23.41
CA VAL A 217 -6.64 -7.76 -23.46
C VAL A 217 -6.71 -6.53 -22.55
N ASP A 218 -7.30 -5.44 -23.04
CA ASP A 218 -7.65 -4.27 -22.21
C ASP A 218 -8.81 -4.62 -21.27
N VAL A 219 -8.51 -4.67 -19.97
CA VAL A 219 -9.43 -5.18 -18.95
C VAL A 219 -10.44 -4.12 -18.49
N LEU A 220 -10.11 -2.84 -18.61
CA LEU A 220 -10.90 -1.75 -18.02
C LEU A 220 -11.81 -1.07 -19.05
N GLY A 221 -11.26 -0.58 -20.17
CA GLY A 221 -11.97 0.34 -21.06
C GLY A 221 -12.49 1.61 -20.35
N ALA A 222 -13.09 2.53 -21.10
CA ALA A 222 -13.45 3.86 -20.58
C ALA A 222 -14.49 3.84 -19.44
N ALA A 223 -15.47 2.93 -19.51
CA ALA A 223 -16.55 2.84 -18.54
C ALA A 223 -16.07 2.32 -17.18
N ARG A 224 -15.35 1.19 -17.14
CA ARG A 224 -14.80 0.68 -15.86
C ARG A 224 -13.70 1.58 -15.33
N PHE A 225 -12.90 2.20 -16.19
CA PHE A 225 -11.91 3.19 -15.75
C PHE A 225 -12.56 4.37 -15.03
N SER A 226 -13.64 4.93 -15.58
CA SER A 226 -14.35 6.04 -14.91
C SER A 226 -15.03 5.58 -13.61
N ALA A 227 -15.62 4.38 -13.60
CA ALA A 227 -16.20 3.80 -12.38
C ALA A 227 -15.14 3.53 -11.29
N MET A 228 -13.95 3.09 -11.69
CA MET A 228 -12.82 2.88 -10.80
C MET A 228 -12.36 4.18 -10.16
N LEU A 229 -12.19 5.25 -10.95
CA LEU A 229 -11.84 6.57 -10.43
C LEU A 229 -12.91 7.13 -9.48
N ALA A 230 -14.19 6.94 -9.78
CA ALA A 230 -15.26 7.35 -8.89
C ALA A 230 -15.23 6.56 -7.56
N ALA A 231 -15.02 5.25 -7.61
CA ALA A 231 -15.01 4.38 -6.43
C ALA A 231 -13.75 4.54 -5.57
N GLN A 232 -12.58 4.79 -6.18
CA GLN A 232 -11.29 4.88 -5.48
C GLN A 232 -10.94 6.30 -5.07
N GLU A 233 -11.18 7.28 -5.94
CA GLU A 233 -10.69 8.66 -5.82
C GLU A 233 -11.82 9.69 -5.69
N GLY A 234 -13.08 9.27 -5.77
CA GLY A 234 -14.24 10.19 -5.79
C GLY A 234 -14.31 11.06 -7.04
N VAL A 235 -13.58 10.72 -8.11
CA VAL A 235 -13.55 11.48 -9.36
C VAL A 235 -14.67 11.01 -10.28
N GLU A 236 -15.69 11.86 -10.45
CA GLU A 236 -16.88 11.57 -11.28
C GLU A 236 -16.74 12.06 -12.74
N GLU A 237 -15.62 12.70 -13.09
CA GLU A 237 -15.36 13.16 -14.45
C GLU A 237 -15.19 11.99 -15.42
N SER A 238 -15.78 12.09 -16.61
CA SER A 238 -15.60 11.07 -17.65
C SER A 238 -14.14 11.00 -18.12
N ALA A 239 -13.70 9.80 -18.53
CA ALA A 239 -12.37 9.60 -19.14
C ALA A 239 -12.06 10.60 -20.28
N ALA A 240 -13.07 10.95 -21.09
CA ALA A 240 -12.90 11.93 -22.17
C ALA A 240 -12.70 13.37 -21.66
N ALA A 241 -13.33 13.75 -20.55
CA ALA A 241 -13.13 15.05 -19.92
C ALA A 241 -11.73 15.15 -19.30
N LEU A 242 -11.32 14.10 -18.58
CA LEU A 242 -9.97 13.99 -18.02
C LEU A 242 -8.91 14.08 -19.12
N ARG A 243 -9.10 13.36 -20.25
CA ARG A 243 -8.17 13.41 -21.37
C ARG A 243 -7.99 14.83 -21.92
N ARG A 244 -9.07 15.57 -22.12
CA ARG A 244 -8.98 16.97 -22.58
C ARG A 244 -8.22 17.88 -21.62
N ARG A 245 -8.40 17.68 -20.30
CA ARG A 245 -7.64 18.42 -19.28
C ARG A 245 -6.15 18.10 -19.35
N VAL A 246 -5.80 16.82 -19.47
CA VAL A 246 -4.42 16.38 -19.65
C VAL A 246 -3.80 16.99 -20.91
N ASP A 247 -4.47 16.92 -22.06
CA ASP A 247 -3.94 17.46 -23.31
C ASP A 247 -3.71 18.99 -23.23
N THR A 248 -4.62 19.70 -22.56
CA THR A 248 -4.50 21.15 -22.33
C THR A 248 -3.32 21.49 -21.42
N GLU A 249 -3.19 20.77 -20.31
CA GLU A 249 -2.14 21.03 -19.33
C GLU A 249 -0.76 20.61 -19.84
N MET A 250 -0.66 19.48 -20.56
CA MET A 250 0.57 19.06 -21.24
C MET A 250 1.04 20.12 -22.24
N SER A 251 0.12 20.65 -23.06
CA SER A 251 0.45 21.73 -23.99
C SER A 251 0.97 22.99 -23.28
N ARG A 252 0.49 23.29 -22.07
CA ARG A 252 0.96 24.41 -21.25
C ARG A 252 2.34 24.13 -20.67
N LEU A 253 2.55 22.94 -20.10
CA LEU A 253 3.80 22.52 -19.48
C LEU A 253 4.93 22.39 -20.51
N GLU A 254 4.65 21.89 -21.71
CA GLU A 254 5.63 21.81 -22.80
C GLU A 254 6.14 23.18 -23.22
N LYS A 255 5.24 24.18 -23.37
CA LYS A 255 5.63 25.56 -23.66
C LYS A 255 6.48 26.14 -22.54
N HIS A 256 6.06 25.93 -21.29
CA HIS A 256 6.78 26.43 -20.13
C HIS A 256 8.17 25.79 -20.00
N ALA A 257 8.30 24.50 -20.28
CA ALA A 257 9.59 23.80 -20.30
C ALA A 257 10.55 24.41 -21.33
N VAL A 258 10.05 24.76 -22.52
CA VAL A 258 10.85 25.45 -23.55
C VAL A 258 11.27 26.85 -23.09
N GLU A 259 10.36 27.62 -22.50
CA GLU A 259 10.65 28.96 -21.97
C GLU A 259 11.75 28.90 -20.90
N VAL A 260 11.61 28.03 -19.91
CA VAL A 260 12.60 27.85 -18.83
C VAL A 260 13.94 27.36 -19.38
N ALA A 261 13.93 26.35 -20.27
CA ALA A 261 15.14 25.81 -20.86
C ALA A 261 15.92 26.85 -21.68
N SER A 262 15.23 27.79 -22.36
CA SER A 262 15.86 28.86 -23.13
C SER A 262 16.69 29.82 -22.26
N GLY A 263 16.38 29.93 -20.97
CA GLY A 263 17.17 30.68 -19.99
C GLY A 263 18.42 29.94 -19.49
N ILE A 264 18.52 28.63 -19.72
CA ILE A 264 19.62 27.77 -19.26
C ILE A 264 20.57 27.45 -20.42
N THR A 265 20.03 27.09 -21.59
CA THR A 265 20.81 26.65 -22.75
C THR A 265 20.07 26.90 -24.08
N ALA A 266 20.85 27.12 -25.15
CA ALA A 266 20.32 27.25 -26.51
C ALA A 266 19.85 25.91 -27.11
N GLY A 267 20.17 24.77 -26.48
CA GLY A 267 19.81 23.42 -26.97
C GLY A 267 18.39 22.96 -26.63
N GLY A 268 17.57 23.80 -25.98
CA GLY A 268 16.22 23.47 -25.56
C GLY A 268 16.14 22.50 -24.37
N PRO A 269 14.93 21.97 -24.06
CA PRO A 269 14.70 21.19 -22.85
C PRO A 269 15.61 19.97 -22.67
N ALA A 270 15.85 19.19 -23.73
CA ALA A 270 16.69 18.00 -23.65
C ALA A 270 18.13 18.33 -23.24
N ALA A 271 18.71 19.39 -23.81
CA ALA A 271 20.05 19.84 -23.43
C ALA A 271 20.09 20.42 -22.00
N ALA A 272 19.01 21.07 -21.56
CA ALA A 272 18.90 21.56 -20.19
C ALA A 272 18.90 20.39 -19.18
N PHE A 273 18.14 19.32 -19.47
CA PHE A 273 18.14 18.10 -18.65
C PHE A 273 19.52 17.44 -18.61
N THR A 274 20.21 17.28 -19.75
CA THR A 274 21.59 16.73 -19.76
C THR A 274 22.55 17.58 -18.92
N LEU A 275 22.40 18.90 -18.92
CA LEU A 275 23.21 19.76 -18.07
C LEU A 275 22.88 19.56 -16.58
N MET A 276 21.60 19.44 -16.22
CA MET A 276 21.17 19.15 -14.85
C MET A 276 21.72 17.80 -14.36
N GLU A 277 21.79 16.79 -15.23
CA GLU A 277 22.41 15.50 -14.94
C GLU A 277 23.94 15.56 -14.74
N THR A 278 24.58 16.72 -14.85
CA THR A 278 25.99 16.87 -14.47
C THR A 278 26.19 17.36 -13.03
N ASP A 279 25.13 17.90 -12.41
CA ASP A 279 25.14 18.45 -11.06
C ASP A 279 24.27 17.58 -10.14
N HIS A 280 24.83 16.45 -9.71
CA HIS A 280 24.19 15.54 -8.78
C HIS A 280 25.19 15.05 -7.72
N PRO A 281 24.72 14.63 -6.54
CA PRO A 281 25.60 13.99 -5.56
C PRO A 281 26.21 12.72 -6.14
N THR A 282 27.40 12.37 -5.66
CA THR A 282 27.98 11.05 -5.94
C THR A 282 27.14 9.95 -5.30
N ALA A 283 27.22 8.71 -5.81
CA ALA A 283 26.50 7.58 -5.21
C ALA A 283 26.80 7.43 -3.70
N ALA A 284 28.05 7.68 -3.27
CA ALA A 284 28.45 7.62 -1.86
C ALA A 284 27.85 8.76 -1.02
N GLY A 285 27.57 9.93 -1.62
CA GLY A 285 27.01 11.09 -0.93
C GLY A 285 25.49 11.25 -1.07
N LEU A 286 24.82 10.35 -1.80
CA LEU A 286 23.41 10.48 -2.16
C LEU A 286 22.50 10.52 -0.92
N ILE A 287 22.71 9.58 0.02
CA ILE A 287 21.89 9.46 1.24
C ILE A 287 22.06 10.70 2.14
N ASP A 288 23.30 11.11 2.41
CA ASP A 288 23.58 12.28 3.25
C ASP A 288 23.03 13.57 2.62
N THR A 289 23.13 13.70 1.29
CA THR A 289 22.59 14.85 0.56
C THR A 289 21.06 14.89 0.67
N ALA A 290 20.39 13.75 0.49
CA ALA A 290 18.94 13.65 0.63
C ALA A 290 18.48 13.97 2.06
N ALA A 291 19.17 13.45 3.09
CA ALA A 291 18.88 13.76 4.48
C ALA A 291 18.98 15.27 4.77
N ALA A 292 20.06 15.90 4.33
CA ALA A 292 20.25 17.35 4.48
C ALA A 292 19.19 18.17 3.72
N MET A 293 18.73 17.70 2.55
CA MET A 293 17.65 18.34 1.80
C MET A 293 16.32 18.28 2.55
N LEU A 294 15.99 17.14 3.17
CA LEU A 294 14.76 16.99 3.97
C LEU A 294 14.78 17.91 5.20
N ASP A 295 15.90 17.98 5.92
CA ASP A 295 16.06 18.90 7.07
C ASP A 295 15.89 20.36 6.63
N ARG A 296 16.51 20.75 5.50
CA ARG A 296 16.37 22.10 4.95
C ARG A 296 14.93 22.43 4.55
N LEU A 297 14.20 21.48 3.97
CA LEU A 297 12.79 21.65 3.61
C LEU A 297 11.93 21.83 4.87
N ARG A 298 12.16 21.03 5.91
CA ARG A 298 11.47 21.17 7.19
C ARG A 298 11.74 22.55 7.80
N ASP A 299 13.00 22.95 7.89
CA ASP A 299 13.39 24.24 8.50
C ASP A 299 12.78 25.43 7.75
N PHE A 300 12.69 25.34 6.41
CA PHE A 300 11.99 26.33 5.59
C PHE A 300 10.51 26.45 5.99
N TRP A 301 9.78 25.32 6.11
CA TRP A 301 8.36 25.34 6.47
C TRP A 301 8.11 25.78 7.92
N LEU A 302 9.00 25.41 8.85
CA LEU A 302 8.94 25.89 10.23
C LEU A 302 9.15 27.40 10.32
N ALA A 303 10.10 27.93 9.54
CA ALA A 303 10.38 29.36 9.49
C ALA A 303 9.25 30.17 8.82
N ASP A 304 8.65 29.63 7.75
CA ASP A 304 7.53 30.25 7.03
C ASP A 304 6.22 30.22 7.85
N GLY A 305 5.99 29.15 8.63
CA GLY A 305 4.83 29.01 9.51
C GLY A 305 3.53 28.65 8.78
N ALA A 306 3.54 28.41 7.46
CA ALA A 306 2.37 27.95 6.72
C ALA A 306 1.94 26.52 7.07
N VAL A 307 2.88 25.68 7.55
CA VAL A 307 2.62 24.30 7.98
C VAL A 307 3.06 24.14 9.43
N ARG A 308 2.27 23.41 10.22
CA ARG A 308 2.65 23.00 11.58
C ARG A 308 3.28 21.62 11.53
N ILE A 309 4.55 21.55 11.84
CA ILE A 309 5.34 20.31 11.99
C ILE A 309 5.92 20.34 13.40
N ALA A 310 6.00 19.18 14.07
CA ALA A 310 6.70 19.12 15.36
C ALA A 310 8.20 19.38 15.11
N ALA A 311 8.81 20.28 15.87
CA ALA A 311 10.17 20.76 15.59
C ALA A 311 11.23 19.66 15.77
N GLU A 312 10.92 18.68 16.59
CA GLU A 312 11.72 17.49 16.91
C GLU A 312 11.62 16.37 15.85
N GLU A 313 10.69 16.45 14.90
CA GLU A 313 10.51 15.42 13.89
C GLU A 313 11.58 15.54 12.78
N HIS A 314 12.27 14.43 12.51
CA HIS A 314 13.23 14.28 11.42
C HIS A 314 12.92 12.99 10.65
N CYS A 315 13.06 13.02 9.34
CA CYS A 315 13.03 11.81 8.51
C CYS A 315 14.43 11.17 8.47
N VAL A 316 14.48 9.86 8.66
CA VAL A 316 15.72 9.07 8.63
C VAL A 316 15.88 8.44 7.26
N VAL A 317 16.72 9.06 6.43
CA VAL A 317 17.02 8.54 5.08
C VAL A 317 17.94 7.33 5.16
N ARG A 318 17.55 6.25 4.51
CA ARG A 318 18.36 5.03 4.36
C ARG A 318 18.22 4.46 2.95
N ALA A 319 19.11 3.55 2.59
CA ALA A 319 18.94 2.77 1.37
C ALA A 319 17.66 1.93 1.44
N SER A 320 16.92 1.85 0.33
CA SER A 320 15.78 0.96 0.21
C SER A 320 16.22 -0.50 0.46
N PRO A 321 15.42 -1.30 1.19
CA PRO A 321 15.64 -2.75 1.31
C PRO A 321 15.71 -3.42 -0.07
N ALA A 322 16.36 -4.58 -0.20
CA ALA A 322 16.62 -5.14 -1.53
C ALA A 322 15.33 -5.52 -2.28
N PHE A 323 14.30 -5.99 -1.59
CA PHE A 323 12.99 -6.29 -2.20
C PHE A 323 12.24 -5.05 -2.73
N MET A 324 12.64 -3.84 -2.28
CA MET A 324 12.12 -2.55 -2.76
C MET A 324 13.10 -1.82 -3.68
N SER A 325 14.18 -2.46 -4.15
CA SER A 325 15.24 -1.79 -4.94
C SER A 325 14.79 -1.32 -6.33
N TRP A 326 13.57 -1.66 -6.75
CA TRP A 326 12.93 -1.17 -7.97
C TRP A 326 12.27 0.21 -7.79
N VAL A 327 12.12 0.69 -6.55
CA VAL A 327 11.61 2.02 -6.22
C VAL A 327 12.77 3.02 -6.13
N THR A 328 12.62 4.20 -6.71
CA THR A 328 13.65 5.25 -6.71
C THR A 328 13.80 5.93 -5.34
N ALA A 329 12.68 6.28 -4.71
CA ALA A 329 12.58 6.77 -3.33
C ALA A 329 11.15 6.58 -2.82
N ALA A 330 10.99 6.26 -1.55
CA ALA A 330 9.69 6.11 -0.89
C ALA A 330 9.73 6.75 0.50
N TYR A 331 8.55 7.08 1.01
CA TYR A 331 8.36 7.51 2.39
C TYR A 331 7.61 6.40 3.14
N ASP A 332 8.20 5.94 4.24
CA ASP A 332 7.67 4.89 5.12
C ASP A 332 7.42 5.48 6.52
N ASN A 333 6.16 5.80 6.81
CA ASN A 333 5.76 6.35 8.10
C ASN A 333 5.17 5.29 9.04
N PRO A 334 5.29 5.50 10.36
CA PRO A 334 4.52 4.74 11.35
C PRO A 334 3.02 4.81 11.07
N GLY A 335 2.31 3.71 11.33
CA GLY A 335 0.86 3.67 11.23
C GLY A 335 0.16 4.59 12.25
N PRO A 336 -1.08 5.03 12.01
CA PRO A 336 -1.81 5.93 12.90
C PRO A 336 -2.08 5.40 14.32
N LEU A 337 -1.97 4.10 14.55
CA LEU A 337 -2.15 3.46 15.86
C LEU A 337 -0.82 3.12 16.54
N GLU A 338 0.31 3.37 15.88
CA GLU A 338 1.62 3.20 16.48
C GLU A 338 1.82 4.18 17.65
N PRO A 339 2.61 3.82 18.67
CA PRO A 339 2.96 4.76 19.72
C PRO A 339 3.77 5.92 19.14
N PRO A 340 3.67 7.14 19.71
CA PRO A 340 4.51 8.25 19.33
C PRO A 340 6.01 7.94 19.43
N GLY A 341 6.81 8.56 18.57
CA GLY A 341 8.27 8.48 18.63
C GLY A 341 8.90 7.36 17.80
N LEU A 342 8.12 6.62 17.02
CA LEU A 342 8.68 5.78 15.96
C LEU A 342 9.27 6.66 14.84
N GLN A 343 10.35 6.17 14.23
CA GLN A 343 11.03 6.89 13.17
C GLN A 343 10.21 6.89 11.88
N HIS A 344 10.30 8.01 11.17
CA HIS A 344 9.82 8.16 9.80
C HIS A 344 11.01 7.95 8.87
N HIS A 345 10.84 7.14 7.82
CA HIS A 345 11.91 6.79 6.89
C HIS A 345 11.65 7.31 5.48
#